data_AF-A0A644VCX0-F1
#
_entry.id   AF-A0A644VCX0-F1
#
_cell.length_a   1.000
_cell.length_b   1.000
_cell.length_c   1.000
_cell.angle_alpha   90.00
_cell.angle_beta   90.00
_cell.angle_gamma   90.00
#
_symmetry.space_group_name_H-M   'P 1'
#
loop_
_entity.id
_entity.type
_entity.pdbx_description
1 polymer ?
#
loop_
_entity_poly.entity_id
_entity_poly.type
_entity_poly.pdbx_seq_one_letter_code
_entity_poly.pdbx_strand_id
1 'polypeptide(L)'
;MSLLIKNSVTRLSGNKGTTTANWYAGIGTSGETGGDVVTIGIPGNFSKVQALWLNIENLVNGASVTVRLYHSINNIEKKVHQQSFTRGIDPNGLWIISGAMAISGTLRCELKSDNSGDTAKSIAWEWVTE
;
A
#
# COMPACT_ATOMS: atom_id res chain seq x y z
N MET A 1 38.89 -5.95 23.74
CA MET A 1 37.92 -5.73 22.65
C MET A 1 36.55 -6.05 23.21
N SER A 2 35.75 -5.03 23.57
CA SER A 2 34.42 -5.26 24.14
C SER A 2 33.44 -5.51 22.99
N LEU A 3 32.82 -6.69 22.99
CA LEU A 3 31.75 -7.03 22.08
C LEU A 3 30.49 -6.28 22.54
N LEU A 4 30.12 -5.24 21.80
CA LEU A 4 28.86 -4.52 21.99
C LEU A 4 27.71 -5.43 21.53
N ILE A 5 27.13 -6.18 22.46
CA ILE A 5 25.86 -6.88 22.21
C ILE A 5 24.77 -5.81 22.18
N LYS A 6 24.40 -5.36 20.98
CA LYS A 6 23.21 -4.52 20.79
C LYS A 6 21.99 -5.35 21.18
N ASN A 7 21.54 -5.20 22.42
CA ASN A 7 20.26 -5.74 22.88
C ASN A 7 19.10 -4.85 22.39
N SER A 8 19.01 -4.65 21.08
CA SER A 8 17.88 -3.97 20.45
C SER A 8 16.84 -5.03 20.12
N VAL A 9 15.79 -5.11 20.94
CA VAL A 9 14.55 -5.77 20.54
C VAL A 9 14.00 -4.94 19.38
N THR A 10 14.05 -5.45 18.15
CA THR A 10 13.40 -4.78 17.03
C THR A 10 11.90 -4.79 17.29
N ARG A 11 11.33 -3.61 17.51
CA ARG A 11 9.89 -3.45 17.79
C ARG A 11 9.20 -3.12 16.49
N LEU A 12 8.07 -3.77 16.24
CA LEU A 12 7.17 -3.37 15.17
C LEU A 12 6.79 -1.90 15.36
N SER A 13 6.85 -1.17 14.26
CA SER A 13 6.37 0.20 14.11
C SER A 13 5.27 0.21 13.06
N GLY A 14 4.38 1.19 13.08
CA GLY A 14 3.30 1.24 12.13
C GLY A 14 2.67 2.61 12.04
N ASN A 15 1.92 2.83 10.98
CA ASN A 15 1.15 4.03 10.79
C ASN A 15 -0.20 3.69 10.16
N LYS A 16 -1.17 4.56 10.37
CA LYS A 16 -2.53 4.44 9.84
C LYS A 16 -3.05 5.79 9.40
N GLY A 17 -3.94 5.78 8.42
CA GLY A 17 -4.50 7.00 7.89
C GLY A 17 -5.63 6.74 6.91
N THR A 18 -6.02 7.81 6.22
CA THR A 18 -7.00 7.75 5.15
C THR A 18 -6.51 8.59 3.99
N THR A 19 -6.76 8.12 2.77
CA THR A 19 -6.44 8.87 1.55
C THR A 19 -7.70 9.02 0.72
N THR A 20 -7.91 10.20 0.14
CA THR A 20 -8.95 10.48 -0.84
C THR A 20 -8.27 10.86 -2.15
N ALA A 21 -8.66 10.24 -3.25
CA ALA A 21 -8.18 10.59 -4.59
C ALA A 21 -9.26 10.31 -5.63
N ASN A 22 -8.97 10.62 -6.89
CA ASN A 22 -9.81 10.18 -8.00
C ASN A 22 -9.45 8.74 -8.39
N TRP A 23 -10.11 7.74 -7.78
CA TRP A 23 -9.81 6.33 -8.01
C TRP A 23 -10.21 5.83 -9.41
N TYR A 24 -11.15 6.50 -10.08
CA TYR A 24 -11.68 6.06 -11.37
C TYR A 24 -10.90 6.63 -12.55
N ALA A 25 -10.66 7.94 -12.53
CA ALA A 25 -10.07 8.69 -13.65
C ALA A 25 -8.86 9.54 -13.25
N GLY A 26 -8.39 9.43 -12.01
CA GLY A 26 -7.12 10.04 -11.60
C GLY A 26 -5.94 9.36 -12.29
N ILE A 27 -4.76 9.95 -12.11
CA ILE A 27 -3.49 9.39 -12.55
C ILE A 27 -2.61 9.26 -11.30
N GLY A 28 -2.22 8.03 -10.97
CA GLY A 28 -1.27 7.78 -9.88
C GLY A 28 0.15 8.19 -10.28
N THR A 29 1.06 8.24 -9.32
CA THR A 29 2.48 8.55 -9.60
C THR A 29 3.12 7.58 -10.61
N SER A 30 2.57 6.37 -10.77
CA SER A 30 3.00 5.41 -11.81
C SER A 30 2.71 5.86 -13.26
N GLY A 31 1.84 6.86 -13.44
CA GLY A 31 1.28 7.25 -14.74
C GLY A 31 0.07 6.42 -15.17
N GLU A 32 -0.34 5.41 -14.40
CA GLU A 32 -1.54 4.62 -14.68
C GLU A 32 -2.79 5.23 -14.03
N THR A 33 -3.95 4.94 -14.61
CA THR A 33 -5.24 5.39 -14.06
C THR A 33 -5.45 4.88 -12.63
N GLY A 34 -5.94 5.75 -11.75
CA GLY A 34 -6.13 5.50 -10.32
C GLY A 34 -5.56 6.64 -9.46
N GLY A 35 -5.12 6.30 -8.26
CA GLY A 35 -4.44 7.24 -7.37
C GLY A 35 -3.52 6.55 -6.37
N ASP A 36 -2.59 7.32 -5.82
CA ASP A 36 -1.72 6.89 -4.73
C ASP A 36 -2.53 6.75 -3.43
N VAL A 37 -2.38 5.61 -2.76
CA VAL A 37 -3.02 5.35 -1.46
C VAL A 37 -2.05 5.68 -0.34
N VAL A 38 -0.87 5.07 -0.35
CA VAL A 38 0.14 5.22 0.70
C VAL A 38 1.53 4.87 0.17
N THR A 39 2.55 5.54 0.71
CA THR A 39 3.96 5.20 0.52
C THR A 39 4.55 4.78 1.87
N ILE A 40 5.20 3.64 1.90
CA ILE A 40 5.85 3.04 3.07
C ILE A 40 7.36 3.10 2.86
N GLY A 41 8.12 3.39 3.92
CA GLY A 41 9.57 3.46 3.89
C GLY A 41 10.11 4.84 3.48
N ILE A 42 11.43 4.94 3.41
CA ILE A 42 12.17 6.17 3.13
C ILE A 42 13.19 5.85 2.04
N PRO A 43 13.34 6.68 0.99
CA PRO A 43 14.35 6.46 -0.04
C PRO A 43 15.75 6.26 0.55
N GLY A 44 16.48 5.26 0.05
CA GLY A 44 17.84 4.94 0.49
C GLY A 44 17.95 4.08 1.74
N ASN A 45 16.86 3.82 2.47
CA ASN A 45 16.86 2.96 3.64
C ASN A 45 16.25 1.59 3.33
N PHE A 46 16.79 0.54 3.96
CA PHE A 46 16.15 -0.77 3.97
C PHE A 46 15.19 -0.88 5.16
N SER A 47 14.04 -1.50 4.94
CA SER A 47 13.07 -1.80 5.99
C SER A 47 12.36 -3.11 5.69
N LYS A 48 11.80 -3.77 6.70
CA LYS A 48 10.92 -4.92 6.49
C LYS A 48 9.48 -4.45 6.63
N VAL A 49 8.68 -4.64 5.59
CA VAL A 49 7.22 -4.48 5.68
C VAL A 49 6.67 -5.81 6.18
N GLN A 50 5.89 -5.76 7.26
CA GLN A 50 5.27 -6.93 7.88
C GLN A 50 3.81 -7.06 7.45
N ALA A 51 3.13 -5.94 7.27
CA ALA A 51 1.74 -5.91 6.82
C ALA A 51 1.37 -4.59 6.13
N LEU A 52 0.39 -4.68 5.24
CA LEU A 52 -0.35 -3.56 4.68
C LEU A 52 -1.81 -3.99 4.50
N TRP A 53 -2.71 -3.23 5.11
CA TRP A 53 -4.15 -3.43 5.04
C TRP A 53 -4.83 -2.19 4.45
N LEU A 54 -5.84 -2.43 3.62
CA LEU A 54 -6.70 -1.38 3.06
C LEU A 54 -8.15 -1.67 3.42
N ASN A 55 -8.93 -0.63 3.68
CA ASN A 55 -10.38 -0.73 3.83
C ASN A 55 -11.09 -0.09 2.64
N ILE A 56 -11.82 -0.90 1.89
CA ILE A 56 -12.62 -0.46 0.72
C ILE A 56 -14.10 -0.22 1.08
N GLU A 57 -14.44 -0.08 2.36
CA GLU A 57 -15.83 0.04 2.85
C GLU A 57 -16.68 1.09 2.12
N ASN A 58 -16.06 2.22 1.84
CA ASN A 58 -16.77 3.36 1.29
C ASN A 58 -17.07 3.18 -0.22
N LEU A 59 -16.37 2.29 -0.92
CA LEU A 59 -16.50 2.15 -2.37
C LEU A 59 -17.90 1.64 -2.78
N VAL A 60 -18.31 1.97 -4.00
CA VAL A 60 -19.62 1.62 -4.55
C VAL A 60 -19.73 0.10 -4.60
N ASN A 61 -20.84 -0.45 -4.11
CA ASN A 61 -21.07 -1.88 -4.14
C ASN A 61 -21.01 -2.42 -5.57
N GLY A 62 -20.28 -3.51 -5.78
CA GLY A 62 -20.01 -4.09 -7.10
C GLY A 62 -18.84 -3.48 -7.87
N ALA A 63 -18.20 -2.41 -7.37
CA ALA A 63 -17.02 -1.83 -8.02
C ALA A 63 -15.84 -2.82 -7.99
N SER A 64 -15.15 -2.96 -9.12
CA SER A 64 -13.90 -3.69 -9.22
C SER A 64 -12.71 -2.75 -8.96
N VAL A 65 -11.89 -3.15 -8.00
CA VAL A 65 -10.81 -2.37 -7.43
C VAL A 65 -9.50 -3.09 -7.68
N THR A 66 -8.62 -2.48 -8.46
CA THR A 66 -7.26 -2.98 -8.70
C THR A 66 -6.28 -2.27 -7.78
N VAL A 67 -5.63 -3.02 -6.90
CA VAL A 67 -4.52 -2.56 -6.06
C VAL A 67 -3.20 -2.93 -6.73
N ARG A 68 -2.25 -1.99 -6.74
CA ARG A 68 -0.93 -2.16 -7.35
C ARG A 68 0.15 -1.74 -6.36
N LEU A 69 1.21 -2.54 -6.26
CA LEU A 69 2.39 -2.19 -5.49
C LEU A 69 3.56 -1.89 -6.40
N TYR A 70 4.26 -0.80 -6.10
CA TYR A 70 5.43 -0.34 -6.80
C TYR A 70 6.60 -0.28 -5.82
N HIS A 71 7.73 -0.87 -6.21
CA HIS A 71 8.93 -0.93 -5.40
C HIS A 71 10.16 -0.52 -6.22
N SER A 72 11.13 0.15 -5.59
CA SER A 72 12.41 0.48 -6.21
C SER A 72 13.31 -0.75 -6.31
N ILE A 73 13.62 -1.14 -7.55
CA ILE A 73 14.62 -2.16 -7.85
C ILE A 73 15.81 -1.45 -8.51
N ASN A 74 16.96 -1.42 -7.84
CA ASN A 74 18.13 -0.64 -8.26
C ASN A 74 17.80 0.83 -8.56
N ASN A 75 17.06 1.48 -7.65
CA ASN A 75 16.58 2.86 -7.76
C ASN A 75 15.61 3.14 -8.92
N ILE A 76 15.14 2.11 -9.63
CA ILE A 76 14.11 2.24 -10.65
C ILE A 76 12.83 1.66 -10.08
N GLU A 77 11.79 2.47 -10.00
CA GLU A 77 10.50 2.01 -9.53
C GLU A 77 9.86 1.06 -10.55
N LYS A 78 9.41 -0.10 -10.07
CA LYS A 78 8.73 -1.13 -10.87
C LYS A 78 7.47 -1.59 -10.16
N LYS A 79 6.43 -1.88 -10.93
CA LYS A 79 5.27 -2.60 -10.43
C LYS A 79 5.70 -4.01 -10.06
N VAL A 80 5.56 -4.39 -8.79
CA VAL A 80 5.96 -5.70 -8.26
C VAL A 80 4.76 -6.59 -7.95
N HIS A 81 3.58 -6.01 -7.78
CA HIS A 81 2.37 -6.76 -7.50
C HIS A 81 1.13 -6.04 -8.04
N GLN A 82 0.13 -6.81 -8.45
CA GLN A 82 -1.18 -6.32 -8.84
C GLN A 82 -2.24 -7.36 -8.51
N GLN A 83 -3.32 -6.93 -7.86
CA GLN A 83 -4.46 -7.77 -7.53
C GLN A 83 -5.75 -6.98 -7.66
N SER A 84 -6.82 -7.67 -8.06
CA SER A 84 -8.16 -7.08 -8.14
C SER A 84 -9.07 -7.68 -7.08
N PHE A 85 -9.93 -6.84 -6.54
CA PHE A 85 -10.97 -7.16 -5.55
C PHE A 85 -12.30 -6.56 -6.02
N THR A 86 -13.42 -7.08 -5.55
CA THR A 86 -14.76 -6.58 -5.89
C THR A 86 -15.52 -6.24 -4.62
N ARG A 87 -15.97 -4.99 -4.53
CA ARG A 87 -16.76 -4.49 -3.41
C ARG A 87 -18.06 -5.29 -3.25
N GLY A 88 -18.32 -5.83 -2.07
CA GLY A 88 -19.52 -6.62 -1.77
C GLY A 88 -19.40 -8.11 -2.11
N ILE A 89 -18.29 -8.52 -2.72
CA ILE A 89 -17.92 -9.94 -2.89
C ILE A 89 -16.74 -10.25 -1.99
N ASP A 90 -15.67 -9.45 -2.10
CA ASP A 90 -14.51 -9.54 -1.22
C ASP A 90 -14.74 -8.81 0.12
N PRO A 91 -14.05 -9.21 1.20
CA PRO A 91 -14.11 -8.50 2.48
C PRO A 91 -13.74 -7.02 2.35
N ASN A 92 -14.33 -6.18 3.22
CA ASN A 92 -14.03 -4.74 3.22
C ASN A 92 -12.56 -4.47 3.58
N GLY A 93 -12.03 -5.22 4.55
CA GLY A 93 -10.63 -5.17 4.96
C GLY A 93 -9.79 -6.13 4.13
N LEU A 94 -8.94 -5.58 3.28
CA LEU A 94 -8.09 -6.31 2.35
C LEU A 94 -6.69 -6.49 2.93
N TRP A 95 -6.18 -7.71 2.86
CA TRP A 95 -4.79 -8.03 3.16
C TRP A 95 -3.96 -7.87 1.89
N ILE A 96 -3.31 -6.73 1.73
CA ILE A 96 -2.47 -6.46 0.56
C ILE A 96 -1.08 -7.07 0.78
N ILE A 97 -0.55 -6.97 2.00
CA ILE A 97 0.68 -7.65 2.42
C ILE A 97 0.38 -8.33 3.75
N SER A 98 0.64 -9.62 3.81
CA SER A 98 0.49 -10.45 5.02
C SER A 98 1.71 -11.36 5.14
N GLY A 99 2.86 -10.77 5.48
CA GLY A 99 4.13 -11.47 5.59
C GLY A 99 5.32 -10.52 5.48
N ALA A 100 6.46 -10.96 6.04
CA ALA A 100 7.69 -10.18 6.02
C ALA A 100 8.25 -10.04 4.60
N MET A 101 8.37 -8.81 4.14
CA MET A 101 8.99 -8.46 2.85
C MET A 101 10.01 -7.35 3.06
N ALA A 102 11.24 -7.56 2.59
CA ALA A 102 12.25 -6.50 2.59
C ALA A 102 11.97 -5.50 1.46
N ILE A 103 12.11 -4.21 1.77
CA ILE A 103 12.07 -3.13 0.80
C ILE A 103 13.39 -2.36 0.83
N SER A 104 13.94 -2.05 -0.34
CA SER A 104 15.01 -1.07 -0.54
C SER A 104 14.42 0.29 -0.94
N GLY A 105 14.32 1.22 0.00
CA GLY A 105 13.72 2.53 -0.22
C GLY A 105 12.22 2.54 0.09
N THR A 106 11.42 2.91 -0.91
CA THR A 106 9.97 3.06 -0.76
C THR A 106 9.19 1.92 -1.39
N LEU A 107 8.04 1.60 -0.78
CA LEU A 107 6.99 0.77 -1.35
C LEU A 107 5.73 1.64 -1.47
N ARG A 108 5.22 1.80 -2.68
CA ARG A 108 4.06 2.63 -2.97
C ARG A 108 2.88 1.76 -3.37
N CYS A 109 1.74 2.04 -2.76
CA CYS A 109 0.47 1.38 -3.05
C CYS A 109 -0.41 2.35 -3.84
N GLU A 110 -0.90 1.91 -5.00
CA GLU A 110 -1.93 2.59 -5.77
C GLU A 110 -3.22 1.77 -5.80
N LEU A 111 -4.33 2.47 -6.05
CA LEU A 111 -5.64 1.88 -6.23
C LEU A 111 -6.34 2.49 -7.44
N LYS A 112 -7.01 1.64 -8.20
CA LYS A 112 -7.92 2.02 -9.29
C LYS A 112 -9.27 1.38 -9.08
N SER A 113 -10.34 2.15 -9.17
CA SER A 113 -11.71 1.64 -9.27
C SER A 113 -12.18 1.68 -10.73
N ASP A 114 -13.08 0.78 -11.12
CA ASP A 114 -13.81 0.86 -12.39
C ASP A 114 -15.11 1.68 -12.30
N ASN A 115 -15.45 2.22 -11.14
CA ASN A 115 -16.68 2.94 -10.90
C ASN A 115 -16.44 4.44 -10.65
N SER A 116 -17.06 5.30 -11.46
CA SER A 116 -16.92 6.77 -11.35
C SER A 116 -17.44 7.33 -10.02
N GLY A 117 -18.39 6.65 -9.39
CA GLY A 117 -18.93 7.00 -8.08
C GLY A 117 -17.93 6.83 -6.93
N ASP A 118 -16.76 6.25 -7.18
CA ASP A 118 -15.70 6.13 -6.18
C ASP A 118 -14.76 7.33 -6.12
N THR A 119 -14.92 8.28 -7.03
CA THR A 119 -14.16 9.53 -7.00
C THR A 119 -14.26 10.20 -5.62
N ALA A 120 -13.11 10.58 -5.05
CA ALA A 120 -12.95 11.27 -3.77
C ALA A 120 -13.40 10.47 -2.52
N LYS A 121 -13.75 9.19 -2.65
CA LYS A 121 -14.04 8.35 -1.48
C LYS A 121 -12.78 8.07 -0.67
N SER A 122 -12.89 8.05 0.65
CA SER A 122 -11.75 7.76 1.51
C SER A 122 -11.44 6.26 1.57
N ILE A 123 -10.18 5.91 1.33
CA ILE A 123 -9.61 4.58 1.61
C ILE A 123 -8.82 4.68 2.90
N ALA A 124 -9.24 3.95 3.93
CA ALA A 124 -8.44 3.81 5.14
C ALA A 124 -7.35 2.77 4.93
N TRP A 125 -6.19 2.99 5.53
CA TRP A 125 -5.05 2.11 5.41
C TRP A 125 -4.28 2.03 6.73
N GLU A 126 -3.64 0.90 6.95
CA GLU A 126 -2.71 0.68 8.06
C GLU A 126 -1.57 -0.21 7.57
N TRP A 127 -0.34 0.11 7.99
CA TRP A 127 0.83 -0.70 7.69
C TRP A 127 1.72 -0.88 8.91
N VAL A 128 2.50 -1.95 8.88
CA VAL A 128 3.44 -2.32 9.94
C VAL A 128 4.80 -2.59 9.31
N THR A 129 5.85 -2.01 9.89
CA THR A 129 7.25 -2.21 9.52
C THR A 129 8.12 -2.62 10.71
N GLU A 130 9.27 -3.19 10.40
CA GLU A 130 10.37 -3.49 11.29
C GLU A 130 11.69 -2.95 10.74
#